data_AF-A0A9X9A0E6-F1
#
_entry.id   AF-A0A9X9A0E6-F1
#
_cell.length_a   1.000
_cell.length_b   1.000
_cell.length_c   1.000
_cell.angle_alpha   90.00
_cell.angle_beta   90.00
_cell.angle_gamma   90.00
#
_symmetry.space_group_name_H-M   'P 1'
#
loop_
_entity.id
_entity.type
_entity.pdbx_description
1 polymer ?
#
loop_
_entity_poly.entity_id
_entity_poly.type
_entity_poly.pdbx_seq_one_letter_code
_entity_poly.pdbx_strand_id
1 'polypeptide(L)'
;LKEYNKSYKKGVLQIDEEAKDRLQAYQWPGNVRELKHTIEHAVIIAEGNTLTANCLPRTFRKEKFSKKKGIMPLREALHQTE
;
A
#
# COMPACT_ATOMS: atom_id res chain seq x y z
N LEU A 1 -0.97 12.22 -12.17
CA LEU A 1 -1.76 12.95 -11.14
C LEU A 1 -2.75 13.94 -11.75
N LYS A 2 -2.31 14.97 -12.49
CA LYS A 2 -3.20 15.99 -13.10
C LYS A 2 -4.30 15.38 -13.99
N GLU A 3 -3.95 14.38 -14.80
CA GLU A 3 -4.91 13.66 -15.64
C GLU A 3 -6.02 13.01 -14.80
N TYR A 4 -5.67 12.27 -13.75
CA TYR A 4 -6.64 11.62 -12.85
C TYR A 4 -7.49 12.59 -12.06
N ASN A 5 -6.91 13.67 -11.56
CA ASN A 5 -7.68 14.72 -10.89
C ASN A 5 -8.77 15.29 -11.81
N LYS A 6 -8.43 15.51 -13.10
CA LYS A 6 -9.40 15.97 -14.09
C LYS A 6 -10.47 14.92 -14.38
N SER A 7 -10.07 13.66 -14.58
CA SER A 7 -10.99 12.56 -14.90
C SER A 7 -11.95 12.23 -13.75
N TYR A 8 -11.49 12.28 -12.50
CA TYR A 8 -12.27 11.91 -11.31
C TYR A 8 -12.80 13.11 -10.52
N LYS A 9 -12.62 14.34 -11.04
CA LYS A 9 -12.98 15.60 -10.36
C LYS A 9 -12.43 15.66 -8.93
N LYS A 10 -11.20 15.19 -8.74
CA LYS A 10 -10.49 15.18 -7.45
C LYS A 10 -9.51 16.35 -7.36
N GLY A 11 -9.29 16.82 -6.14
CA GLY A 11 -8.42 17.97 -5.85
C GLY A 11 -7.06 17.59 -5.29
N VAL A 12 -6.48 16.43 -5.60
CA VAL A 12 -5.22 16.00 -4.97
C VAL A 12 -4.05 16.85 -5.49
N LEU A 13 -3.57 17.83 -4.73
CA LEU A 13 -2.44 18.67 -5.14
C LEU A 13 -1.10 18.13 -4.67
N GLN A 14 -1.08 17.37 -3.57
CA GLN A 14 0.15 16.94 -2.91
C GLN A 14 0.15 15.43 -2.68
N ILE A 15 1.35 14.86 -2.66
CA ILE A 15 1.61 13.48 -2.24
C ILE A 15 2.38 13.59 -0.93
N ASP A 16 1.90 12.91 0.10
CA ASP A 16 2.56 12.84 1.39
C ASP A 16 3.95 12.21 1.26
N GLU A 17 4.89 12.63 2.09
CA GLU A 17 6.27 12.16 2.03
C GLU A 17 6.36 10.64 2.24
N GLU A 18 5.58 10.09 3.18
CA GLU A 18 5.55 8.65 3.43
C GLU A 18 4.98 7.88 2.23
N ALA A 19 3.97 8.43 1.54
CA ALA A 19 3.42 7.84 0.34
C ALA A 19 4.46 7.82 -0.79
N LYS A 20 5.22 8.91 -0.94
CA LYS A 20 6.28 9.04 -1.93
C LYS A 20 7.40 8.03 -1.68
N ASP A 21 7.87 7.90 -0.45
CA ASP A 21 8.88 6.90 -0.06
C ASP A 21 8.43 5.49 -0.41
N ARG A 22 7.17 5.13 -0.10
CA ARG A 22 6.63 3.80 -0.40
C ARG A 22 6.52 3.53 -1.89
N LEU A 23 6.13 4.53 -2.68
CA LEU A 23 6.08 4.43 -4.14
C LEU A 23 7.47 4.27 -4.76
N GLN A 24 8.48 4.95 -4.19
CA GLN A 24 9.88 4.86 -4.66
C GLN A 24 10.56 3.55 -4.24
N ALA A 25 10.23 3.02 -3.06
CA ALA A 25 10.81 1.77 -2.55
C ALA A 25 10.28 0.51 -3.26
N TYR A 26 9.11 0.60 -3.89
CA TYR A 26 8.49 -0.54 -4.56
C TYR A 26 9.10 -0.78 -5.95
N GLN A 27 9.35 -2.05 -6.29
CA GLN A 27 10.08 -2.40 -7.53
C GLN A 27 9.23 -2.41 -8.80
N TRP A 28 7.90 -2.30 -8.68
CA TRP A 28 6.98 -2.29 -9.83
C TRP A 28 7.13 -3.51 -10.76
N PRO A 29 6.90 -4.74 -10.27
CA PRO A 29 6.99 -5.95 -11.10
C PRO A 29 6.04 -5.91 -12.32
N GLY A 30 4.90 -5.23 -12.22
CA GLY A 30 3.96 -4.95 -13.31
C GLY A 30 4.28 -3.69 -14.12
N ASN A 31 5.48 -3.13 -13.97
CA ASN A 31 5.99 -1.94 -14.65
C ASN A 31 5.07 -0.70 -14.50
N VAL A 32 5.08 0.17 -15.51
CA VAL A 32 4.32 1.42 -15.55
C VAL A 32 2.81 1.20 -15.46
N ARG A 33 2.28 0.03 -15.88
CA ARG A 33 0.86 -0.30 -15.76
C ARG A 33 0.42 -0.43 -14.30
N GLU A 34 1.23 -1.08 -13.47
CA GLU A 34 0.94 -1.23 -12.04
C GLU A 34 1.03 0.11 -11.31
N LEU A 35 2.03 0.94 -11.66
CA LEU A 35 2.13 2.31 -11.15
C LEU A 35 0.89 3.14 -11.53
N LYS A 36 0.47 3.06 -12.78
CA LYS A 36 -0.70 3.75 -13.31
C LYS A 36 -1.95 3.42 -12.48
N HIS A 37 -2.21 2.12 -12.30
CA HIS A 37 -3.38 1.63 -11.56
C HIS A 37 -3.31 1.99 -10.07
N THR A 38 -2.11 1.93 -9.48
CA THR A 38 -1.89 2.30 -8.07
C THR A 38 -2.21 3.77 -7.82
N ILE A 39 -1.71 4.67 -8.68
CA ILE A 39 -1.96 6.12 -8.56
C ILE A 39 -3.44 6.44 -8.82
N GLU A 40 -4.06 5.79 -9.81
CA GLU A 40 -5.49 5.94 -10.09
C GLU A 40 -6.35 5.58 -8.87
N HIS A 41 -6.14 4.39 -8.30
CA HIS A 41 -6.83 3.93 -7.10
C HIS A 41 -6.58 4.87 -5.91
N ALA A 42 -5.34 5.31 -5.72
CA ALA A 42 -4.99 6.22 -4.64
C ALA A 42 -5.66 7.60 -4.79
N VAL A 43 -5.83 8.13 -6.02
CA VAL A 43 -6.55 9.39 -6.27
C VAL A 43 -8.06 9.24 -6.02
N ILE A 44 -8.64 8.09 -6.34
CA ILE A 44 -10.06 7.81 -6.07
C ILE A 44 -10.33 7.79 -4.55
N ILE A 45 -9.44 7.14 -3.79
CA ILE A 45 -9.56 7.02 -2.33
C ILE A 45 -9.16 8.29 -1.60
N ALA A 46 -8.22 9.08 -2.13
CA ALA A 46 -7.75 10.28 -1.47
C ALA A 46 -8.92 11.19 -1.08
N GLU A 47 -8.94 11.54 0.21
CA GLU A 47 -9.87 12.47 0.81
C GLU A 47 -9.17 13.83 0.91
N GLY A 48 -9.75 14.84 0.27
CA GLY A 48 -9.19 16.18 0.21
C GLY A 48 -8.04 16.33 -0.79
N ASN A 49 -6.99 17.01 -0.35
CA ASN A 49 -5.99 17.62 -1.21
C ASN A 49 -4.62 16.91 -1.21
N THR A 50 -4.48 15.88 -0.37
CA THR A 50 -3.20 15.19 -0.13
C THR A 50 -3.37 13.67 -0.27
N LEU A 51 -2.53 13.04 -1.08
CA LEU A 51 -2.45 11.59 -1.22
C LEU A 51 -1.57 11.03 -0.10
N THR A 52 -2.20 10.43 0.90
CA THR A 52 -1.49 9.84 2.04
C THR A 52 -1.13 8.39 1.77
N ALA A 53 -0.21 7.85 2.57
CA ALA A 53 0.22 6.45 2.45
C ALA A 53 -0.92 5.43 2.70
N ASN A 54 -2.01 5.87 3.33
CA ASN A 54 -3.20 5.05 3.57
C ASN A 54 -4.07 4.87 2.32
N CYS A 55 -3.95 5.77 1.34
CA CYS A 55 -4.64 5.67 0.05
C CYS A 55 -3.99 4.62 -0.87
N LEU A 56 -2.74 4.23 -0.57
CA LEU A 56 -2.02 3.23 -1.33
C LEU A 56 -2.53 1.81 -0.99
N PRO A 57 -2.49 0.88 -1.97
CA PRO A 57 -2.82 -0.52 -1.75
C PRO A 57 -2.04 -1.17 -0.59
N ARG A 58 -2.57 -2.27 -0.04
CA ARG A 58 -1.95 -3.00 1.08
C ARG A 58 -0.52 -3.46 0.81
N THR A 59 -0.17 -3.71 -0.45
CA THR A 59 1.19 -4.07 -0.91
C THR A 59 2.23 -3.01 -0.57
N PHE A 60 1.81 -1.76 -0.39
CA PHE A 60 2.67 -0.62 -0.01
C PHE A 60 2.66 -0.34 1.50
N ARG A 61 1.86 -1.08 2.29
CA ARG A 61 1.99 -0.99 3.75
C ARG A 61 3.31 -1.64 4.11
N LYS A 62 4.20 -0.90 4.77
CA LYS A 62 5.32 -1.49 5.50
C LYS A 62 4.71 -2.57 6.37
N GLU A 63 4.92 -3.83 5.99
CA GLU A 63 4.47 -4.94 6.81
C GLU A 63 5.22 -4.74 8.12
N LYS A 64 4.49 -4.35 9.17
CA LYS A 64 4.97 -4.56 10.52
C LYS A 64 4.95 -6.07 10.66
N PHE A 65 6.00 -6.72 10.14
CA PHE A 65 6.48 -7.97 10.68
C PHE A 65 6.84 -7.67 12.13
N SER A 66 5.82 -7.56 12.98
CA SER A 66 5.98 -7.87 14.38
C SER A 66 6.65 -9.23 14.35
N LYS A 67 7.93 -9.29 14.74
CA LYS A 67 8.60 -10.55 15.05
C LYS A 67 7.59 -11.36 15.87
N LYS A 68 6.90 -12.33 15.25
CA LYS A 68 6.09 -13.27 16.01
C LYS A 68 7.08 -14.11 16.78
N LYS A 69 7.35 -13.69 18.00
CA LYS A 69 7.95 -14.52 19.03
C LYS A 69 6.96 -15.67 19.24
N GLY A 70 7.31 -16.87 18.79
CA GLY A 70 6.52 -18.09 19.02
C GLY A 70 5.56 -18.47 17.90
N ILE A 71 6.07 -18.75 16.69
CA ILE A 71 5.38 -19.73 15.83
C ILE A 71 5.83 -21.10 16.34
N MET A 72 4.99 -21.73 17.18
CA MET A 72 5.17 -23.13 17.54
C MET A 72 5.08 -23.94 16.24
N PRO A 73 6.10 -24.74 15.87
CA PRO A 73 6.01 -25.60 14.69
C PRO A 73 4.76 -26.48 14.79
N LEU A 74 4.05 -26.65 13.66
CA LEU A 74 2.83 -27.47 13.56
C LEU A 74 3.02 -28.89 14.16
N ARG A 75 4.27 -29.37 14.13
CA ARG A 75 4.72 -30.61 14.75
C ARG A 75 4.47 -30.69 16.27
N GLU A 76 4.58 -29.57 17.00
CA GLU A 76 4.38 -29.53 18.46
C GLU A 76 2.90 -29.38 18.87
N ALA A 77 2.04 -28.85 17.99
CA ALA A 77 0.60 -28.72 18.27
C ALA A 77 -0.13 -30.07 18.26
N LEU A 78 0.43 -31.08 17.59
CA LEU A 78 -0.17 -32.42 17.42
C LEU A 78 0.04 -33.35 18.62
N HIS A 79 0.95 -33.00 19.54
CA HIS A 79 1.24 -33.79 20.75
C HIS A 79 0.39 -33.36 21.97
N GLN A 80 -0.57 -32.44 21.81
CA GLN A 80 -1.50 -32.00 22.88
C GLN A 80 -2.89 -32.65 22.79
N THR A 81 -3.04 -33.67 21.94
CA THR A 81 -4.29 -34.44 21.80
C THR A 81 -4.15 -35.90 22.25
N GLU A 82 -3.28 -36.16 23.22
CA GLU A 82 -3.27 -37.42 23.99
C GLU A 82 -3.82 -37.19 25.40
#